data_AF-A0A7K2M1F5-F1
#
_entry.id   AF-A0A7K2M1F5-F1
#
_cell.length_a   1.000
_cell.length_b   1.000
_cell.length_c   1.000
_cell.angle_alpha   90.00
_cell.angle_beta   90.00
_cell.angle_gamma   90.00
#
_symmetry.space_group_name_H-M   'P 1'
#
loop_
_entity.id
_entity.type
_entity.pdbx_description
1 polymer ?
#
loop_
_entity_poly.entity_id
_entity_poly.type
_entity_poly.pdbx_seq_one_letter_code
_entity_poly.pdbx_strand_id
1 'polypeptide(L)'
;MREDAAPALVQTPVDTEDRLHRAAEPVLEKARSDVDGFPAVLLLADRTARVLDTRHTDALIGDAIADLGITPGVLVEEEQVGTNGLGTTLETGQGVHIRGTEHYMRVFDPFSCFGQPIVHPVTGRVEGVVNIGCHAGAEHPLLPSLARHLAQDIEDRLRQDSPLAQRRLLAAFQAAARLRGRAVVVLGPGLVLANPAALDLLQPADHPALQAYAGTLGSAHERTHRLTLSSGRPVRLTFTTIDGTDGVLVDIVPQRGSRRGRARADASGQWPLLVVGEPGSGRTT
;
A
#
# COMPACT_ATOMS: atom_id res chain seq x y z
N MET A 1 9.70 36.59 -0.18
CA MET A 1 9.52 37.23 -1.51
C MET A 1 9.07 36.11 -2.42
N ARG A 2 7.92 36.22 -3.10
CA ARG A 2 7.43 35.21 -4.05
C ARG A 2 8.06 35.44 -5.42
N GLU A 3 8.11 34.42 -6.25
CA GLU A 3 8.85 34.45 -7.50
C GLU A 3 7.92 34.64 -8.71
N ASP A 4 8.34 35.55 -9.61
CA ASP A 4 7.60 35.94 -10.82
C ASP A 4 7.97 35.07 -12.04
N ALA A 5 9.15 34.44 -12.03
CA ALA A 5 9.62 33.59 -13.12
C ALA A 5 9.06 32.16 -12.97
N ALA A 6 8.68 31.53 -14.08
CA ALA A 6 8.31 30.13 -14.08
C ALA A 6 9.52 29.27 -13.66
N PRO A 7 9.35 28.26 -12.79
CA PRO A 7 10.46 27.42 -12.34
C PRO A 7 11.09 26.67 -13.51
N ALA A 8 12.39 26.43 -13.43
CA ALA A 8 13.08 25.51 -14.32
C ALA A 8 12.68 24.07 -13.95
N LEU A 9 11.59 23.60 -14.54
CA LEU A 9 11.03 22.29 -14.26
C LEU A 9 11.92 21.18 -14.82
N VAL A 10 12.33 20.25 -13.95
CA VAL A 10 13.17 19.11 -14.32
C VAL A 10 12.28 17.98 -14.85
N GLN A 11 12.56 17.54 -16.07
CA GLN A 11 11.87 16.42 -16.71
C GLN A 11 12.65 15.13 -16.52
N THR A 12 11.93 14.05 -16.20
CA THR A 12 12.52 12.76 -15.87
C THR A 12 11.63 11.62 -16.37
N PRO A 13 12.19 10.44 -16.73
CA PRO A 13 11.37 9.35 -17.25
C PRO A 13 10.31 8.89 -16.24
N VAL A 14 9.13 8.56 -16.74
CA VAL A 14 8.02 7.93 -15.99
C VAL A 14 7.99 6.45 -16.31
N ASP A 15 7.94 5.61 -15.28
CA ASP A 15 7.65 4.20 -15.42
C ASP A 15 6.13 3.98 -15.25
N THR A 16 5.42 3.77 -16.35
CA THR A 16 3.96 3.53 -16.31
C THR A 16 3.61 2.16 -15.72
N GLU A 17 4.58 1.25 -15.60
CA GLU A 17 4.43 -0.03 -14.90
C GLU A 17 4.67 0.09 -13.39
N ASP A 18 4.98 1.30 -12.91
CA ASP A 18 5.09 1.58 -11.49
C ASP A 18 3.79 1.20 -10.75
N ARG A 19 3.96 0.65 -9.56
CA ARG A 19 2.86 0.09 -8.77
C ARG A 19 1.84 1.17 -8.39
N LEU A 20 2.29 2.39 -8.09
CA LEU A 20 1.40 3.50 -7.77
C LEU A 20 0.58 3.91 -8.99
N HIS A 21 1.24 4.04 -10.15
CA HIS A 21 0.56 4.41 -11.40
C HIS A 21 -0.53 3.39 -11.76
N ARG A 22 -0.22 2.09 -11.76
CA ARG A 22 -1.22 1.04 -12.05
C ARG A 22 -2.38 0.99 -11.06
N ALA A 23 -2.11 1.20 -9.77
CA ALA A 23 -3.16 1.25 -8.77
C ALA A 23 -4.04 2.50 -8.93
N ALA A 24 -3.47 3.62 -9.38
CA ALA A 24 -4.16 4.90 -9.49
C ALA A 24 -4.94 5.09 -10.79
N GLU A 25 -4.43 4.60 -11.92
CA GLU A 25 -5.02 4.78 -13.25
C GLU A 25 -6.55 4.53 -13.29
N PRO A 26 -7.08 3.37 -12.85
CA PRO A 26 -8.52 3.13 -12.90
C PRO A 26 -9.34 4.00 -11.93
N VAL A 27 -8.72 4.49 -10.84
CA VAL A 27 -9.37 5.41 -9.89
C VAL A 27 -9.48 6.80 -10.51
N LEU A 28 -8.39 7.29 -11.10
CA LEU A 28 -8.35 8.60 -11.75
C LEU A 28 -9.25 8.65 -12.98
N GLU A 29 -9.31 7.59 -13.78
CA GLU A 29 -10.20 7.53 -14.94
C GLU A 29 -11.67 7.57 -14.53
N LYS A 30 -12.05 6.83 -13.48
CA LYS A 30 -13.40 6.89 -12.93
C LYS A 30 -13.70 8.27 -12.35
N ALA A 31 -12.79 8.82 -11.55
CA ALA A 31 -12.96 10.13 -10.93
C ALA A 31 -13.17 11.23 -11.97
N ARG A 32 -12.39 11.21 -13.07
CA ARG A 32 -12.55 12.13 -14.21
C ARG A 32 -13.97 12.07 -14.77
N SER A 33 -14.55 10.88 -14.89
CA SER A 33 -15.94 10.71 -15.34
C SER A 33 -16.97 11.15 -14.30
N ASP A 34 -16.71 10.95 -13.01
CA ASP A 34 -17.65 11.27 -11.93
C ASP A 34 -17.75 12.79 -11.65
N VAL A 35 -16.71 13.55 -11.98
CA VAL A 35 -16.67 15.02 -11.86
C VAL A 35 -16.89 15.76 -13.17
N ASP A 36 -17.46 15.08 -14.18
CA ASP A 36 -17.83 15.69 -15.46
C ASP A 36 -18.77 16.89 -15.23
N GLY A 37 -18.42 18.06 -15.79
CA GLY A 37 -19.10 19.33 -15.54
C GLY A 37 -18.49 20.23 -14.45
N PHE A 38 -17.45 19.78 -13.74
CA PHE A 38 -16.62 20.63 -12.89
C PHE A 38 -15.21 20.77 -13.49
N PRO A 39 -14.80 21.95 -14.00
CA PRO A 39 -13.47 22.15 -14.57
C PRO A 39 -12.36 21.90 -13.55
N ALA A 40 -11.70 20.75 -13.68
CA ALA A 40 -10.71 20.25 -12.73
C ALA A 40 -9.59 19.51 -13.44
N VAL A 41 -8.44 19.51 -12.78
CA VAL A 41 -7.31 18.63 -13.08
C VAL A 41 -7.12 17.65 -11.93
N LEU A 42 -6.85 16.39 -12.27
CA LEU A 42 -6.42 15.35 -11.34
C LEU A 42 -4.97 15.04 -11.66
N LEU A 43 -4.10 15.19 -10.66
CA LEU A 43 -2.67 14.91 -10.77
C LEU A 43 -2.32 13.76 -9.83
N LEU A 44 -1.44 12.89 -10.30
CA LEU A 44 -0.78 11.88 -9.49
C LEU A 44 0.70 12.16 -9.47
N ALA A 45 1.33 12.15 -8.30
CA ALA A 45 2.78 12.22 -8.18
C ALA A 45 3.34 11.12 -7.27
N ASP A 46 4.57 10.69 -7.54
CA ASP A 46 5.31 9.75 -6.71
C ASP A 46 5.93 10.42 -5.46
N ARG A 47 6.68 9.63 -4.67
CA ARG A 47 7.39 10.07 -3.46
C ARG A 47 8.45 11.14 -3.69
N THR A 48 8.89 11.33 -4.92
CA THR A 48 9.86 12.35 -5.33
C THR A 48 9.18 13.59 -5.91
N ALA A 49 7.87 13.73 -5.71
CA ALA A 49 7.06 14.78 -6.32
C ALA A 49 7.13 14.77 -7.86
N ARG A 50 7.37 13.60 -8.48
CA ARG A 50 7.32 13.44 -9.93
C ARG A 50 5.90 13.20 -10.37
N VAL A 51 5.38 14.02 -11.27
CA VAL A 51 4.07 13.81 -11.87
C VAL A 51 4.09 12.51 -12.68
N LEU A 52 3.21 11.58 -12.35
CA LEU A 52 3.04 10.29 -13.03
C LEU A 52 1.88 10.31 -14.03
N ASP A 53 0.78 10.97 -13.65
CA ASP A 53 -0.44 11.04 -14.46
C ASP A 53 -1.07 12.44 -14.33
N THR A 54 -1.71 12.91 -15.39
CA THR A 54 -2.44 14.16 -15.46
C THR A 54 -3.73 13.91 -16.24
N ARG A 55 -4.88 14.04 -15.57
CA ARG A 55 -6.21 13.95 -16.16
C ARG A 55 -6.90 15.28 -16.00
N HIS A 56 -7.77 15.65 -16.94
CA HIS A 56 -8.58 16.86 -16.84
C HIS A 56 -10.01 16.56 -17.28
N THR A 57 -10.96 17.29 -16.72
CA THR A 57 -12.39 17.22 -17.08
C THR A 57 -12.78 18.23 -18.15
N ASP A 58 -11.96 19.25 -18.36
CA ASP A 58 -12.18 20.31 -19.33
C ASP A 58 -10.86 20.65 -20.06
N ALA A 59 -10.96 20.98 -21.36
CA ALA A 59 -9.79 21.23 -22.19
C ALA A 59 -9.04 22.51 -21.77
N LEU A 60 -9.75 23.57 -21.36
CA LEU A 60 -9.11 24.85 -21.02
C LEU A 60 -8.26 24.73 -19.76
N ILE A 61 -8.73 24.00 -18.74
CA ILE A 61 -7.91 23.75 -17.55
C ILE A 61 -6.75 22.79 -17.87
N GLY A 62 -6.97 21.81 -18.76
CA GLY A 62 -5.92 20.92 -19.25
C GLY A 62 -4.79 21.68 -19.93
N ASP A 63 -5.13 22.54 -20.89
CA ASP A 63 -4.19 23.39 -21.62
C ASP A 63 -3.46 24.34 -20.66
N ALA A 64 -4.17 24.97 -19.73
CA ALA A 64 -3.57 25.89 -18.77
C ALA A 64 -2.55 25.19 -17.85
N ILE A 65 -2.80 23.94 -17.44
CA ILE A 65 -1.84 23.13 -16.65
C ILE A 65 -0.66 22.69 -17.52
N ALA A 66 -0.89 22.33 -18.78
CA ALA A 66 0.18 21.96 -19.71
C ALA A 66 1.09 23.15 -20.05
N ASP A 67 0.55 24.36 -20.21
CA ASP A 67 1.29 25.60 -20.45
C ASP A 67 2.20 25.98 -19.28
N LEU A 68 1.87 25.53 -18.06
CA LEU A 68 2.74 25.63 -16.88
C LEU A 68 3.88 24.60 -16.89
N GLY A 69 3.91 23.68 -17.85
CA GLY A 69 4.87 22.58 -17.92
C GLY A 69 4.54 21.40 -17.00
N ILE A 70 3.37 21.41 -16.36
CA ILE A 70 2.93 20.34 -15.44
C ILE A 70 2.42 19.17 -16.28
N THR A 71 3.35 18.29 -16.62
CA THR A 71 3.12 17.12 -17.47
C THR A 71 3.79 15.90 -16.85
N PRO A 72 3.37 14.67 -17.18
CA PRO A 72 4.05 13.47 -16.68
C PRO A 72 5.57 13.54 -16.87
N GLY A 73 6.32 13.17 -15.83
CA GLY A 73 7.77 13.17 -15.76
C GLY A 73 8.38 14.39 -15.07
N VAL A 74 7.59 15.44 -14.85
CA VAL A 74 8.09 16.67 -14.24
C VAL A 74 8.22 16.54 -12.72
N LEU A 75 9.29 17.08 -12.15
CA LEU A 75 9.48 17.21 -10.70
C LEU A 75 8.89 18.52 -10.19
N VAL A 76 8.10 18.45 -9.12
CA VAL A 76 7.47 19.60 -8.46
C VAL A 76 7.70 19.59 -6.94
N GLU A 77 8.91 19.20 -6.54
CA GLU A 77 9.36 19.23 -5.16
C GLU A 77 9.22 20.64 -4.57
N GLU A 78 8.79 20.75 -3.31
CA GLU A 78 8.65 22.05 -2.65
C GLU A 78 10.00 22.78 -2.55
N GLU A 79 11.11 22.07 -2.42
CA GLU A 79 12.45 22.68 -2.40
C GLU A 79 12.80 23.43 -3.70
N GLN A 80 12.29 22.97 -4.85
CA GLN A 80 12.61 23.55 -6.16
C GLN A 80 11.54 24.53 -6.66
N VAL A 81 10.27 24.19 -6.45
CA VAL A 81 9.12 24.94 -6.97
C VAL A 81 8.50 25.85 -5.91
N GLY A 82 8.90 25.69 -4.65
CA GLY A 82 8.26 26.32 -3.50
C GLY A 82 6.89 25.70 -3.20
N THR A 83 6.18 26.29 -2.23
CA THR A 83 4.88 25.81 -1.74
C THR A 83 3.91 25.53 -2.90
N ASN A 84 3.51 24.25 -3.03
CA ASN A 84 2.67 23.76 -4.11
C ASN A 84 1.88 22.50 -3.71
N GLY A 85 0.81 22.19 -4.45
CA GLY A 85 -0.15 21.16 -4.09
C GLY A 85 0.38 19.72 -4.04
N LEU A 86 1.52 19.44 -4.67
CA LEU A 86 2.13 18.11 -4.72
C LEU A 86 3.30 18.01 -3.72
N GLY A 87 4.31 18.87 -3.86
CA GLY A 87 5.48 18.92 -3.00
C GLY A 87 5.13 19.17 -1.53
N THR A 88 4.31 20.18 -1.24
CA THR A 88 3.96 20.51 0.16
C THR A 88 3.14 19.44 0.84
N THR A 89 2.31 18.73 0.08
CA THR A 89 1.57 17.58 0.61
C THR A 89 2.51 16.44 0.99
N LEU A 90 3.58 16.20 0.21
CA LEU A 90 4.62 15.23 0.58
C LEU A 90 5.41 15.67 1.82
N GLU A 91 5.85 16.92 1.87
CA GLU A 91 6.64 17.47 2.99
C GLU A 91 5.87 17.44 4.32
N THR A 92 4.58 17.79 4.27
CA THR A 92 3.74 17.78 5.48
C THR A 92 3.23 16.38 5.85
N GLY A 93 3.19 15.45 4.88
CA GLY A 93 2.58 14.13 5.05
C GLY A 93 1.09 14.16 5.37
N GLN A 94 0.41 15.29 5.09
CA GLN A 94 -1.00 15.52 5.40
C GLN A 94 -1.71 16.14 4.21
N GLY A 95 -3.04 16.10 4.19
CA GLY A 95 -3.82 16.76 3.15
C GLY A 95 -3.70 18.28 3.26
N VAL A 96 -3.31 18.96 2.17
CA VAL A 96 -3.07 20.41 2.15
C VAL A 96 -3.90 21.06 1.05
N HIS A 97 -4.58 22.16 1.38
CA HIS A 97 -5.25 23.03 0.41
C HIS A 97 -4.41 24.29 0.21
N ILE A 98 -3.93 24.51 -1.00
CA ILE A 98 -3.19 25.71 -1.41
C ILE A 98 -4.03 26.47 -2.43
N ARG A 99 -4.39 27.72 -2.11
CA ARG A 99 -5.30 28.57 -2.88
C ARG A 99 -4.57 29.77 -3.44
N GLY A 100 -4.58 29.90 -4.76
CA GLY A 100 -4.06 31.05 -5.50
C GLY A 100 -2.72 31.52 -4.97
N THR A 101 -2.73 32.67 -4.26
CA THR A 101 -1.53 33.31 -3.73
C THR A 101 -0.81 32.57 -2.61
N GLU A 102 -1.38 31.48 -2.10
CA GLU A 102 -0.68 30.57 -1.17
C GLU A 102 0.39 29.73 -1.87
N HIS A 103 0.32 29.56 -3.20
CA HIS A 103 1.41 28.97 -3.97
C HIS A 103 2.66 29.85 -3.83
N TYR A 104 3.87 29.30 -3.85
CA TYR A 104 5.05 30.16 -3.83
C TYR A 104 5.24 30.91 -5.16
N MET A 105 5.13 30.19 -6.28
CA MET A 105 5.25 30.75 -7.63
C MET A 105 3.96 31.46 -8.04
N ARG A 106 4.06 32.69 -8.55
CA ARG A 106 2.89 33.48 -8.96
C ARG A 106 2.22 32.95 -10.21
N VAL A 107 2.95 32.20 -11.03
CA VAL A 107 2.38 31.54 -12.21
C VAL A 107 1.25 30.55 -11.84
N PHE A 108 1.22 30.07 -10.59
CA PHE A 108 0.15 29.24 -10.04
C PHE A 108 -0.98 30.01 -9.33
N ASP A 109 -0.91 31.35 -9.25
CA ASP A 109 -1.98 32.19 -8.68
C ASP A 109 -3.38 31.91 -9.24
N PRO A 110 -3.56 31.56 -10.53
CA PRO A 110 -4.89 31.25 -11.07
C PRO A 110 -5.51 29.94 -10.56
N PHE A 111 -4.78 29.13 -9.76
CA PHE A 111 -5.20 27.78 -9.40
C PHE A 111 -5.38 27.60 -7.90
N SER A 112 -6.23 26.65 -7.55
CA SER A 112 -6.48 26.19 -6.19
C SER A 112 -6.45 24.68 -6.16
N CYS A 113 -5.56 24.15 -5.34
CA CYS A 113 -5.09 22.78 -5.39
C CYS A 113 -5.25 22.13 -4.02
N PHE A 114 -5.89 20.96 -3.96
CA PHE A 114 -5.92 20.12 -2.78
C PHE A 114 -5.12 18.86 -3.03
N GLY A 115 -4.00 18.70 -2.34
CA GLY A 115 -3.22 17.48 -2.34
C GLY A 115 -3.58 16.59 -1.15
N GLN A 116 -3.63 15.29 -1.39
CA GLN A 116 -3.82 14.27 -0.36
C GLN A 116 -2.73 13.20 -0.50
N PRO A 117 -1.97 12.90 0.57
CA PRO A 117 -0.99 11.82 0.55
C PRO A 117 -1.69 10.47 0.39
N ILE A 118 -1.06 9.60 -0.40
CA ILE A 118 -1.44 8.20 -0.59
C ILE A 118 -0.50 7.37 0.29
N VAL A 119 -1.03 6.69 1.30
CA VAL A 119 -0.27 5.97 2.31
C VAL A 119 -0.36 4.46 2.09
N HIS A 120 0.78 3.79 1.94
CA HIS A 120 0.80 2.35 1.80
C HIS A 120 0.13 1.70 3.03
N PRO A 121 -0.92 0.87 2.83
CA PRO A 121 -1.76 0.41 3.93
C PRO A 121 -1.05 -0.50 4.94
N VAL A 122 0.01 -1.19 4.48
CA VAL A 122 0.83 -2.08 5.34
C VAL A 122 2.04 -1.37 5.94
N THR A 123 2.84 -0.65 5.14
CA THR A 123 4.09 -0.04 5.62
C THR A 123 3.88 1.31 6.31
N GLY A 124 2.72 1.94 6.13
CA GLY A 124 2.42 3.29 6.64
C GLY A 124 3.22 4.40 5.94
N ARG A 125 3.95 4.07 4.86
CA ARG A 125 4.78 5.03 4.13
C ARG A 125 3.94 5.77 3.09
N VAL A 126 4.13 7.07 2.94
CA VAL A 126 3.56 7.84 1.82
C VAL A 126 4.18 7.36 0.51
N GLU A 127 3.39 6.82 -0.41
CA GLU A 127 3.83 6.36 -1.74
C GLU A 127 3.74 7.45 -2.81
N GLY A 128 2.95 8.48 -2.56
CA GLY A 128 2.77 9.59 -3.49
C GLY A 128 1.65 10.52 -3.04
N VAL A 129 1.16 11.33 -3.97
CA VAL A 129 0.09 12.29 -3.75
C VAL A 129 -0.91 12.19 -4.89
N VAL A 130 -2.20 12.17 -4.54
CA VAL A 130 -3.27 12.55 -5.47
C VAL A 130 -3.63 14.00 -5.21
N ASN A 131 -3.73 14.80 -6.25
CA ASN A 131 -4.08 16.20 -6.16
C ASN A 131 -5.25 16.52 -7.09
N ILE A 132 -6.16 17.36 -6.60
CA ILE A 132 -7.24 17.93 -7.40
C ILE A 132 -7.02 19.43 -7.48
N GLY A 133 -6.85 19.94 -8.69
CA GLY A 133 -6.72 21.36 -9.00
C GLY A 133 -7.95 21.90 -9.72
N CYS A 134 -8.27 23.16 -9.47
CA CYS A 134 -9.30 23.92 -10.19
C CYS A 134 -8.85 25.39 -10.28
N HIS A 135 -9.62 26.24 -10.96
CA HIS A 135 -9.38 27.68 -10.91
C HIS A 135 -9.64 28.24 -9.51
N ALA A 136 -8.78 29.15 -9.06
CA ALA A 136 -8.95 29.84 -7.80
C ALA A 136 -10.29 30.60 -7.78
N GLY A 137 -11.06 30.45 -6.69
CA GLY A 137 -12.41 30.99 -6.56
C GLY A 137 -13.52 30.13 -7.15
N ALA A 138 -13.19 29.03 -7.85
CA ALA A 138 -14.15 28.04 -8.34
C ALA A 138 -14.16 26.76 -7.47
N GLU A 139 -13.61 26.78 -6.25
CA GLU A 139 -13.49 25.59 -5.43
C GLU A 139 -14.85 25.05 -4.99
N HIS A 140 -15.06 23.75 -5.19
CA HIS A 140 -16.21 23.07 -4.59
C HIS A 140 -15.89 22.64 -3.14
N PRO A 141 -16.78 22.85 -2.14
CA PRO A 141 -16.52 22.48 -0.74
C PRO A 141 -16.20 20.99 -0.51
N LEU A 142 -16.60 20.12 -1.45
CA LEU A 142 -16.34 18.68 -1.39
C LEU A 142 -14.97 18.25 -1.92
N LEU A 143 -14.17 19.15 -2.52
CA LEU A 143 -12.86 18.81 -3.08
C LEU A 143 -11.93 18.08 -2.09
N PRO A 144 -11.77 18.52 -0.83
CA PRO A 144 -10.95 17.80 0.14
C PRO A 144 -11.45 16.38 0.44
N SER A 145 -12.77 16.20 0.48
CA SER A 145 -13.39 14.91 0.73
C SER A 145 -13.22 13.97 -0.45
N LEU A 146 -13.35 14.49 -1.67
CA LEU A 146 -13.10 13.74 -2.89
C LEU A 146 -11.64 13.29 -2.95
N ALA A 147 -10.68 14.20 -2.77
CA ALA A 147 -9.25 13.86 -2.80
C ALA A 147 -8.90 12.78 -1.74
N ARG A 148 -9.48 12.87 -0.54
CA ARG A 148 -9.35 11.83 0.50
C ARG A 148 -9.91 10.48 0.06
N HIS A 149 -11.07 10.49 -0.59
CA HIS A 149 -11.68 9.26 -1.09
C HIS A 149 -10.86 8.64 -2.22
N LEU A 150 -10.36 9.46 -3.16
CA LEU A 150 -9.47 9.00 -4.22
C LEU A 150 -8.20 8.38 -3.65
N ALA A 151 -7.57 9.03 -2.66
CA ALA A 151 -6.40 8.45 -1.99
C ALA A 151 -6.74 7.08 -1.39
N GLN A 152 -7.86 6.96 -0.66
CA GLN A 152 -8.27 5.70 -0.05
C GLN A 152 -8.50 4.58 -1.08
N ASP A 153 -9.14 4.89 -2.21
CA ASP A 153 -9.38 3.93 -3.29
C ASP A 153 -8.06 3.47 -3.94
N ILE A 154 -7.08 4.37 -4.09
CA ILE A 154 -5.75 4.03 -4.58
C ILE A 154 -5.01 3.16 -3.56
N GLU A 155 -5.07 3.48 -2.27
CA GLU A 155 -4.46 2.70 -1.20
C GLU A 155 -5.05 1.27 -1.13
N ASP A 156 -6.36 1.13 -1.30
CA ASP A 156 -7.02 -0.17 -1.33
C ASP A 156 -6.66 -0.97 -2.58
N ARG A 157 -6.46 -0.29 -3.71
CA ARG A 157 -5.88 -0.94 -4.89
C ARG A 157 -4.42 -1.33 -4.67
N LEU A 158 -3.60 -0.49 -4.05
CA LEU A 158 -2.22 -0.86 -3.68
C LEU A 158 -2.20 -2.11 -2.80
N ARG A 159 -3.19 -2.29 -1.91
CA ARG A 159 -3.39 -3.50 -1.10
C ARG A 159 -3.70 -4.74 -1.95
N GLN A 160 -4.52 -4.58 -2.98
CA GLN A 160 -5.06 -5.69 -3.80
C GLN A 160 -4.16 -6.05 -5.00
N ASP A 161 -3.48 -5.07 -5.57
CA ASP A 161 -2.84 -5.13 -6.89
C ASP A 161 -1.35 -5.47 -6.81
N SER A 162 -1.03 -6.70 -6.41
CA SER A 162 0.27 -7.23 -6.80
C SER A 162 0.13 -8.62 -7.39
N PRO A 163 -0.29 -8.73 -8.67
CA PRO A 163 -0.11 -9.94 -9.48
C PRO A 163 1.34 -10.43 -9.44
N LEU A 164 2.31 -9.51 -9.31
CA LEU A 164 3.71 -9.83 -9.09
C LEU A 164 3.94 -10.43 -7.69
N ALA A 165 3.31 -9.92 -6.63
CA ALA A 165 3.37 -10.52 -5.31
C ALA A 165 2.70 -11.89 -5.30
N GLN A 166 1.51 -12.05 -5.89
CA GLN A 166 0.86 -13.35 -6.02
C GLN A 166 1.73 -14.34 -6.80
N ARG A 167 2.38 -13.89 -7.89
CA ARG A 167 3.38 -14.71 -8.63
C ARG A 167 4.59 -15.04 -7.77
N ARG A 168 5.11 -14.11 -6.97
CA ARG A 168 6.22 -14.35 -6.03
C ARG A 168 5.83 -15.31 -4.92
N LEU A 169 4.64 -15.19 -4.34
CA LEU A 169 4.08 -16.13 -3.36
C LEU A 169 3.95 -17.53 -3.95
N LEU A 170 3.40 -17.64 -5.17
CA LEU A 170 3.29 -18.91 -5.89
C LEU A 170 4.66 -19.50 -6.24
N ALA A 171 5.61 -18.68 -6.72
CA ALA A 171 6.96 -19.13 -7.06
C ALA A 171 7.73 -19.62 -5.82
N ALA A 172 7.63 -18.89 -4.70
CA ALA A 172 8.20 -19.29 -3.42
C ALA A 172 7.60 -20.62 -2.93
N PHE A 173 6.27 -20.75 -3.01
CA PHE A 173 5.58 -22.01 -2.70
C PHE A 173 6.09 -23.17 -3.56
N GLN A 174 6.14 -22.98 -4.88
CA GLN A 174 6.61 -24.01 -5.82
C GLN A 174 8.07 -24.40 -5.57
N ALA A 175 8.95 -23.43 -5.32
CA ALA A 175 10.37 -23.68 -5.03
C ALA A 175 10.54 -24.50 -3.75
N ALA A 176 9.80 -24.18 -2.68
CA ALA A 176 9.88 -24.90 -1.43
C ALA A 176 9.18 -26.27 -1.47
N ALA A 177 8.03 -26.38 -2.16
CA ALA A 177 7.28 -27.62 -2.30
C ALA A 177 8.00 -28.67 -3.17
N ARG A 178 8.96 -28.26 -4.03
CA ARG A 178 9.82 -29.18 -4.80
C ARG A 178 10.75 -30.02 -3.90
N LEU A 179 11.06 -29.55 -2.69
CA LEU A 179 11.92 -30.26 -1.76
C LEU A 179 11.14 -31.40 -1.09
N ARG A 180 11.51 -32.64 -1.39
CA ARG A 180 10.81 -33.83 -0.90
C ARG A 180 10.78 -33.87 0.64
N GLY A 181 9.59 -34.13 1.18
CA GLY A 181 9.38 -34.34 2.62
C GLY A 181 9.28 -33.06 3.46
N ARG A 182 9.37 -31.86 2.86
CA ARG A 182 9.09 -30.60 3.57
C ARG A 182 7.59 -30.34 3.59
N ALA A 183 7.05 -30.01 4.76
CA ALA A 183 5.68 -29.52 4.90
C ALA A 183 5.73 -27.99 4.87
N VAL A 184 5.12 -27.39 3.85
CA VAL A 184 5.23 -25.95 3.59
C VAL A 184 3.86 -25.33 3.41
N VAL A 185 3.68 -24.16 4.03
CA VAL A 185 2.53 -23.27 3.84
C VAL A 185 3.02 -21.89 3.41
N VAL A 186 2.37 -21.25 2.45
CA VAL A 186 2.53 -19.82 2.15
C VAL A 186 1.25 -19.10 2.54
N LEU A 187 1.39 -18.01 3.29
CA LEU A 187 0.30 -17.17 3.77
C LEU A 187 0.49 -15.78 3.16
N GLY A 188 -0.53 -15.26 2.48
CA GLY A 188 -0.56 -13.89 1.96
C GLY A 188 -1.95 -13.27 2.08
N PRO A 189 -2.13 -12.00 1.70
CA PRO A 189 -3.43 -11.33 1.74
C PRO A 189 -4.48 -12.11 0.93
N GLY A 190 -5.45 -12.72 1.62
CA GLY A 190 -6.51 -13.51 1.00
C GLY A 190 -6.05 -14.83 0.34
N LEU A 191 -4.83 -15.29 0.57
CA LEU A 191 -4.26 -16.48 -0.07
C LEU A 191 -3.58 -17.40 0.94
N VAL A 192 -3.89 -18.70 0.86
CA VAL A 192 -3.17 -19.77 1.56
C VAL A 192 -2.80 -20.86 0.56
N LEU A 193 -1.51 -21.17 0.45
CA LEU A 193 -1.02 -22.30 -0.35
C LEU A 193 -0.39 -23.31 0.59
N ALA A 194 -0.83 -24.56 0.56
CA ALA A 194 -0.28 -25.63 1.38
C ALA A 194 0.02 -26.85 0.50
N ASN A 195 1.16 -27.50 0.74
CA ASN A 195 1.45 -28.75 0.06
C ASN A 195 0.82 -29.94 0.82
N PRO A 196 0.70 -31.14 0.20
CA PRO A 196 0.08 -32.29 0.85
C PRO A 196 0.70 -32.65 2.21
N ALA A 197 2.03 -32.57 2.33
CA ALA A 197 2.73 -32.85 3.59
C ALA A 197 2.34 -31.88 4.73
N ALA A 198 2.06 -30.61 4.42
CA ALA A 198 1.52 -29.67 5.41
C ALA A 198 0.06 -29.98 5.76
N LEU A 199 -0.76 -30.32 4.78
CA LEU A 199 -2.16 -30.70 5.00
C LEU A 199 -2.30 -31.99 5.83
N ASP A 200 -1.37 -32.94 5.71
CA ASP A 200 -1.33 -34.16 6.54
C ASP A 200 -0.94 -33.89 8.02
N LEU A 201 -0.31 -32.74 8.29
CA LEU A 201 0.11 -32.34 9.63
C LEU A 201 -0.88 -31.41 10.31
N LEU A 202 -1.44 -30.45 9.56
CA LEU A 202 -2.29 -29.37 10.05
C LEU A 202 -3.75 -29.78 10.09
N GLN A 203 -4.46 -29.34 11.13
CA GLN A 203 -5.91 -29.40 11.20
C GLN A 203 -6.52 -28.03 10.84
N PRO A 204 -7.82 -27.96 10.49
CA PRO A 204 -8.48 -26.69 10.21
C PRO A 204 -8.30 -25.63 11.30
N ALA A 205 -8.25 -26.05 12.58
CA ALA A 205 -8.04 -25.17 13.72
C ALA A 205 -6.63 -24.53 13.80
N ASP A 206 -5.62 -25.12 13.16
CA ASP A 206 -4.24 -24.58 13.15
C ASP A 206 -4.09 -23.40 12.17
N HIS A 207 -4.96 -23.30 11.14
CA HIS A 207 -4.80 -22.33 10.06
C HIS A 207 -5.00 -20.86 10.49
N PRO A 208 -6.07 -20.51 11.23
CA PRO A 208 -6.26 -19.13 11.71
C PRO A 208 -5.13 -18.70 12.64
N ALA A 209 -4.61 -19.65 13.40
CA ALA A 209 -3.55 -19.39 14.36
C ALA A 209 -2.22 -19.11 13.62
N LEU A 210 -1.88 -19.88 12.57
CA LEU A 210 -0.74 -19.61 11.70
C LEU A 210 -0.83 -18.22 11.04
N GLN A 211 -2.02 -17.84 10.57
CA GLN A 211 -2.28 -16.52 9.97
C GLN A 211 -2.14 -15.38 10.98
N ALA A 212 -2.73 -15.52 12.17
CA ALA A 212 -2.59 -14.54 13.24
C ALA A 212 -1.12 -14.35 13.63
N TYR A 213 -0.34 -15.44 13.67
CA TYR A 213 1.09 -15.36 13.96
C TYR A 213 1.87 -14.65 12.85
N ALA A 214 1.58 -14.97 11.58
CA ALA A 214 2.20 -14.32 10.43
C ALA A 214 2.04 -12.80 10.46
N GLY A 215 0.87 -12.31 10.90
CA GLY A 215 0.60 -10.87 11.07
C GLY A 215 1.45 -10.17 12.13
N THR A 216 2.15 -10.91 13.00
CA THR A 216 2.98 -10.33 14.09
C THR A 216 4.49 -10.27 13.77
N LEU A 217 4.91 -10.75 12.59
CA LEU A 217 6.34 -10.93 12.27
C LEU A 217 7.12 -9.60 12.12
N GLY A 218 6.44 -8.47 11.98
CA GLY A 218 7.08 -7.15 11.88
C GLY A 218 8.11 -7.10 10.75
N SER A 219 9.29 -6.52 11.01
CA SER A 219 10.39 -6.40 10.04
C SER A 219 11.40 -7.56 10.04
N ALA A 220 11.15 -8.63 10.80
CA ALA A 220 12.07 -9.75 10.87
C ALA A 220 11.95 -10.65 9.62
N HIS A 221 13.07 -10.85 8.92
CA HIS A 221 13.11 -11.65 7.68
C HIS A 221 12.83 -13.14 7.91
N GLU A 222 13.25 -13.67 9.07
CA GLU A 222 13.02 -15.06 9.45
C GLU A 222 12.81 -15.18 10.97
N ARG A 223 11.85 -16.02 11.39
CA ARG A 223 11.65 -16.39 12.80
C ARG A 223 11.28 -17.86 12.97
N THR A 224 11.82 -18.48 14.00
CA THR A 224 11.57 -19.90 14.32
C THR A 224 10.88 -20.07 15.67
N HIS A 225 9.82 -20.87 15.72
CA HIS A 225 9.05 -21.16 16.92
C HIS A 225 8.84 -22.66 17.12
N ARG A 226 8.77 -23.11 18.37
CA ARG A 226 8.31 -24.46 18.71
C ARG A 226 6.94 -24.37 19.35
N LEU A 227 5.97 -25.08 18.76
CA LEU A 227 4.58 -25.08 19.20
C LEU A 227 4.05 -26.52 19.17
N THR A 228 2.90 -26.71 19.80
CA THR A 228 2.14 -27.96 19.67
C THR A 228 0.91 -27.66 18.82
N LEU A 229 0.75 -28.39 17.70
CA LEU A 229 -0.44 -28.28 16.85
C LEU A 229 -1.69 -28.74 17.63
N SER A 230 -2.88 -28.41 17.15
CA SER A 230 -4.14 -28.88 17.76
C SER A 230 -4.25 -30.40 17.81
N SER A 231 -3.52 -31.11 16.94
CA SER A 231 -3.37 -32.57 16.96
C SER A 231 -2.54 -33.12 18.13
N GLY A 232 -1.94 -32.26 18.96
CA GLY A 232 -1.02 -32.65 20.04
C GLY A 232 0.41 -32.92 19.58
N ARG A 233 0.72 -32.74 18.30
CA ARG A 233 2.07 -32.97 17.75
C ARG A 233 2.98 -31.75 17.97
N PRO A 234 4.17 -31.92 18.57
CA PRO A 234 5.14 -30.85 18.66
C PRO A 234 5.81 -30.61 17.31
N VAL A 235 5.85 -29.36 16.88
CA VAL A 235 6.45 -28.93 15.61
C VAL A 235 7.38 -27.75 15.84
N ARG A 236 8.35 -27.62 14.95
CA ARG A 236 9.12 -26.39 14.76
C ARG A 236 8.62 -25.71 13.49
N LEU A 237 8.18 -24.47 13.62
CA LEU A 237 7.76 -23.61 12.52
C LEU A 237 8.86 -22.61 12.23
N THR A 238 9.26 -22.48 10.98
CA THR A 238 10.12 -21.38 10.52
C THR A 238 9.33 -20.52 9.56
N PHE A 239 9.11 -19.27 9.93
CA PHE A 239 8.47 -18.25 9.12
C PHE A 239 9.54 -17.43 8.42
N THR A 240 9.43 -17.27 7.11
CA THR A 240 10.34 -16.47 6.28
C THR A 240 9.52 -15.48 5.45
N THR A 241 9.83 -14.19 5.51
CA THR A 241 9.16 -13.18 4.68
C THR A 241 9.52 -13.34 3.21
N ILE A 242 8.58 -13.15 2.30
CA ILE A 242 8.83 -13.23 0.85
C ILE A 242 8.99 -11.81 0.30
N ASP A 243 10.19 -11.48 -0.17
CA ASP A 243 10.54 -10.14 -0.61
C ASP A 243 9.59 -9.58 -1.68
N GLY A 244 9.22 -8.30 -1.50
CA GLY A 244 8.29 -7.62 -2.40
C GLY A 244 6.86 -8.19 -2.37
N THR A 245 6.47 -8.79 -1.25
CA THR A 245 5.11 -9.26 -0.93
C THR A 245 4.79 -8.99 0.54
N ASP A 246 3.50 -8.97 0.89
CA ASP A 246 3.03 -8.98 2.28
C ASP A 246 2.77 -10.41 2.79
N GLY A 247 3.47 -11.41 2.24
CA GLY A 247 3.28 -12.81 2.59
C GLY A 247 4.53 -13.50 3.12
N VAL A 248 4.30 -14.66 3.74
CA VAL A 248 5.31 -15.43 4.45
C VAL A 248 5.26 -16.90 4.05
N LEU A 249 6.43 -17.52 3.98
CA LEU A 249 6.61 -18.95 3.84
C LEU A 249 6.82 -19.57 5.22
N VAL A 250 6.10 -20.66 5.51
CA VAL A 250 6.15 -21.39 6.76
C VAL A 250 6.64 -22.81 6.48
N ASP A 251 7.81 -23.16 6.99
CA ASP A 251 8.32 -24.52 7.03
C ASP A 251 7.92 -25.20 8.33
N ILE A 252 7.34 -26.40 8.23
CA ILE A 252 6.80 -27.16 9.35
C ILE A 252 7.60 -28.43 9.50
N VAL A 253 8.38 -28.51 10.59
CA VAL A 253 9.21 -29.68 10.89
C VAL A 253 8.71 -30.37 12.16
N PRO A 254 8.13 -31.58 12.06
CA PRO A 254 7.77 -32.38 13.24
C PRO A 254 8.98 -32.63 14.13
N GLN A 255 8.82 -32.40 15.43
CA GLN A 255 9.86 -32.72 16.42
C GLN A 255 9.65 -34.17 16.86
N ARG A 256 10.67 -35.03 16.71
CA ARG A 256 10.62 -36.36 17.34
C ARG A 256 10.63 -36.15 18.86
N GLY A 257 9.55 -36.55 19.54
CA GLY A 257 9.49 -36.51 20.99
C GLY A 257 10.65 -37.31 21.58
N SER A 258 11.45 -36.70 22.46
CA SER A 258 12.50 -37.44 23.16
C SER A 258 11.82 -38.52 24.01
N ARG A 259 12.12 -39.79 23.74
CA ARG A 259 11.80 -40.87 24.69
C ARG A 259 12.60 -40.60 25.96
N ARG A 260 11.91 -40.23 27.03
CA ARG A 260 12.36 -40.21 28.44
C ARG A 260 13.79 -39.69 28.67
N GLY A 261 13.90 -38.39 28.93
CA GLY A 261 15.09 -37.80 29.55
C GLY A 261 14.75 -36.45 30.17
N ARG A 262 14.51 -36.46 31.49
CA ARG A 262 14.40 -35.32 32.43
C ARG A 262 14.40 -33.93 31.77
N ALA A 263 13.20 -33.36 31.63
CA ALA A 263 12.98 -32.03 31.10
C ALA A 263 13.72 -30.96 31.92
N ARG A 264 14.68 -30.28 31.30
CA ARG A 264 14.92 -28.87 31.59
C ARG A 264 13.80 -28.11 30.89
N ALA A 265 13.01 -27.39 31.68
CA ALA A 265 11.94 -26.53 31.20
C ALA A 265 12.53 -25.46 30.27
N ASP A 266 12.34 -25.65 28.97
CA ASP A 266 12.61 -24.63 27.97
C ASP A 266 11.26 -24.34 27.30
N ALA A 267 10.84 -23.07 27.35
CA ALA A 267 9.46 -22.63 27.24
C ALA A 267 8.70 -23.19 26.03
N SER A 268 7.79 -24.13 26.28
CA SER A 268 6.76 -24.53 25.33
C SER A 268 5.70 -23.43 25.26
N GLY A 269 5.77 -22.58 24.24
CA GLY A 269 4.74 -21.57 23.99
C GLY A 269 3.41 -22.23 23.60
N GLN A 270 2.32 -21.86 24.26
CA GLN A 270 0.98 -22.00 23.72
C GLN A 270 0.80 -20.97 22.60
N TRP A 271 -0.06 -21.28 21.63
CA TRP A 271 -0.54 -20.27 20.69
C TRP A 271 -1.00 -19.02 21.45
N PRO A 272 -0.74 -17.80 20.94
CA PRO A 272 -1.42 -16.62 21.48
C PRO A 272 -2.93 -16.88 21.46
N LEU A 273 -3.62 -16.56 22.55
CA LEU A 273 -5.05 -16.83 22.71
C LEU A 273 -5.83 -16.14 21.58
N LEU A 274 -6.28 -16.91 20.60
CA LEU A 274 -7.10 -16.44 19.49
C LEU A 274 -8.56 -16.74 19.81
N VAL A 275 -9.32 -15.73 20.21
CA VAL A 275 -10.77 -15.83 20.36
C VAL A 275 -11.40 -15.53 19.00
N VAL A 276 -11.74 -16.57 18.25
CA VAL A 276 -12.56 -16.44 17.04
C VAL A 276 -14.02 -16.57 17.46
N GLY A 277 -14.71 -15.44 17.60
CA GLY A 277 -16.17 -15.39 17.76
C GLY A 277 -16.85 -15.08 16.43
N GLU A 278 -18.10 -15.51 16.26
CA GLU A 278 -18.95 -14.91 15.22
C GLU A 278 -19.04 -13.40 15.47
N PRO A 279 -19.11 -12.55 14.42
CA PRO A 279 -19.37 -11.13 14.59
C PRO A 279 -20.69 -10.96 15.33
N GLY A 280 -20.63 -10.63 16.62
CA GLY A 280 -21.83 -10.38 17.42
C GLY A 280 -22.59 -9.22 16.79
N SER A 281 -23.86 -9.44 16.44
CA SER A 281 -24.76 -8.38 16.00
C SER A 281 -24.89 -7.39 17.16
N GLY A 282 -24.11 -6.31 17.14
CA GLY A 282 -24.13 -5.28 18.17
C GLY A 282 -25.54 -4.72 18.34
N ARG A 283 -26.28 -5.28 19.30
CA ARG A 283 -27.50 -4.71 19.85
C ARG A 283 -27.19 -4.43 21.31
N THR A 284 -26.73 -3.21 21.55
CA THR A 284 -26.80 -2.58 22.85
C THR A 284 -28.27 -2.32 23.17
N THR A 285 -28.79 -3.00 24.19
CA THR A 285 -29.99 -2.58 24.93
C THR A 285 -29.68 -1.35 25.77
#